data_AF-X6P529-F1
#
_entry.id   AF-X6P529-F1
#
_cell.length_a   1.000
_cell.length_b   1.000
_cell.length_c   1.000
_cell.angle_alpha   90.00
_cell.angle_beta   90.00
_cell.angle_gamma   90.00
#
_symmetry.space_group_name_H-M   'P 1'
#
loop_
_entity.id
_entity.type
_entity.pdbx_description
1 polymer ?
#
loop_
_entity_poly.entity_id
_entity_poly.type
_entity_poly.pdbx_seq_one_letter_code
_entity_poly.pdbx_strand_id
1 'polypeptide(L)'
;PKIQQMVKEYFNGKKVNFNTNPDELVAFGAAAHDAVINEQAGDTVEKIFQDITVTADEGRSSQEEISTMLKSVTQFAAGAQKLGNTIEARNKLESAVYHLKNELDDENKLAGHVSEADKETLTKACNDVILWMKENTDAELAHYKHQQVAFDSITQPILDNFCQQAHCGANDAVHYITDH
;
A
#
# COMPACT_ATOMS: atom_id res chain seq x y z
N PRO A 1 45.89 5.72 4.76
CA PRO A 1 46.40 7.11 4.94
C PRO A 1 46.21 8.01 3.70
N LYS A 2 46.74 7.64 2.52
CA LYS A 2 46.76 8.53 1.34
C LYS A 2 45.38 8.74 0.69
N ILE A 3 44.58 7.68 0.59
CA ILE A 3 43.19 7.75 0.09
C ILE A 3 42.30 8.62 0.99
N GLN A 4 42.44 8.50 2.32
CA GLN A 4 41.65 9.29 3.28
C GLN A 4 41.95 10.80 3.19
N GLN A 5 43.19 11.16 2.85
CA GLN A 5 43.61 12.54 2.67
C GLN A 5 43.05 13.14 1.37
N MET A 6 43.11 12.37 0.27
CA MET A 6 42.50 12.76 -1.00
C MET A 6 40.98 12.97 -0.89
N VAL A 7 40.28 12.09 -0.18
CA VAL A 7 38.82 12.21 0.02
C VAL A 7 38.47 13.45 0.85
N LYS A 8 39.24 13.75 1.92
CA LYS A 8 39.05 14.99 2.70
C LYS A 8 39.28 16.25 1.88
N GLU A 9 40.32 16.27 1.05
CA GLU A 9 40.61 17.41 0.16
C GLU A 9 39.50 17.59 -0.89
N TYR A 10 38.98 16.49 -1.44
CA TYR A 10 37.88 16.51 -2.42
C TYR A 10 36.55 17.02 -1.84
N PHE A 11 36.22 16.66 -0.59
CA PHE A 11 35.00 17.10 0.08
C PHE A 11 35.18 18.36 0.96
N ASN A 12 36.10 19.26 0.58
CA ASN A 12 36.33 20.56 1.21
C ASN A 12 36.59 20.47 2.73
N GLY A 13 37.38 19.49 3.16
CA GLY A 13 37.76 19.32 4.57
C GLY A 13 36.66 18.76 5.47
N LYS A 14 35.49 18.35 4.92
CA LYS A 14 34.47 17.64 5.69
C LYS A 14 35.07 16.38 6.32
N LYS A 15 34.85 16.22 7.62
CA LYS A 15 35.36 15.09 8.39
C LYS A 15 34.63 13.83 7.93
N VAL A 16 35.30 12.99 7.15
CA VAL A 16 34.78 11.69 6.74
C VAL A 16 34.64 10.82 8.00
N ASN A 17 33.43 10.30 8.24
CA ASN A 17 33.17 9.39 9.35
C ASN A 17 33.72 8.00 8.97
N PHE A 18 34.86 7.63 9.55
CA PHE A 18 35.48 6.31 9.34
C PHE A 18 35.11 5.32 10.45
N ASN A 19 34.26 5.72 11.39
CA ASN A 19 33.93 4.85 12.51
C ASN A 19 33.06 3.67 12.03
N THR A 20 32.16 3.90 11.07
CA THR A 20 31.30 2.85 10.50
C THR A 20 32.04 1.98 9.47
N ASN A 21 31.85 0.67 9.54
CA ASN A 21 32.40 -0.28 8.56
C ASN A 21 31.65 -0.15 7.21
N PRO A 22 32.36 -0.01 6.08
CA PRO A 22 31.71 0.08 4.76
C PRO A 22 30.89 -1.16 4.41
N ASP A 23 31.30 -2.37 4.82
CA ASP A 23 30.56 -3.60 4.53
C ASP A 23 29.23 -3.63 5.30
N GLU A 24 29.21 -3.10 6.53
CA GLU A 24 27.98 -2.95 7.33
C GLU A 24 27.03 -1.94 6.70
N LEU A 25 27.54 -0.79 6.23
CA LEU A 25 26.72 0.22 5.54
C LEU A 25 26.08 -0.33 4.26
N VAL A 26 26.81 -1.17 3.52
CA VAL A 26 26.29 -1.85 2.33
C VAL A 26 25.20 -2.86 2.73
N ALA A 27 25.44 -3.67 3.76
CA ALA A 27 24.46 -4.64 4.26
C ALA A 27 23.20 -3.95 4.81
N PHE A 28 23.34 -2.85 5.55
CA PHE A 28 22.22 -2.05 6.04
C PHE A 28 21.43 -1.40 4.89
N GLY A 29 22.12 -0.86 3.89
CA GLY A 29 21.48 -0.29 2.71
C GLY A 29 20.68 -1.34 1.92
N ALA A 30 21.24 -2.54 1.76
CA ALA A 30 20.57 -3.65 1.11
C ALA A 30 19.35 -4.13 1.90
N ALA A 31 19.48 -4.31 3.23
CA ALA A 31 18.39 -4.72 4.10
C ALA A 31 17.26 -3.69 4.15
N ALA A 32 17.60 -2.39 4.21
CA ALA A 32 16.62 -1.32 4.14
C ALA A 32 15.88 -1.29 2.80
N HIS A 33 16.59 -1.49 1.70
CA HIS A 33 16.02 -1.55 0.36
C HIS A 33 15.09 -2.75 0.19
N ASP A 34 15.52 -3.93 0.66
CA ASP A 34 14.75 -5.17 0.59
C ASP A 34 13.49 -5.11 1.46
N ALA A 35 13.58 -4.51 2.66
CA ALA A 35 12.43 -4.30 3.54
C ALA A 35 11.35 -3.42 2.90
N VAL A 36 11.76 -2.36 2.21
CA VAL A 36 10.84 -1.46 1.49
C VAL A 36 10.21 -2.17 0.29
N ILE A 37 10.96 -3.01 -0.43
CA ILE A 37 10.47 -3.71 -1.62
C ILE A 37 9.53 -4.87 -1.27
N ASN A 38 9.87 -5.65 -0.24
CA ASN A 38 9.16 -6.87 0.10
C ASN A 38 8.06 -6.68 1.16
N GLU A 39 7.76 -5.43 1.53
CA GLU A 39 6.83 -5.09 2.61
C GLU A 39 7.08 -5.89 3.91
N GLN A 40 8.34 -6.26 4.14
CA GLN A 40 8.70 -7.10 5.28
C GLN A 40 8.59 -6.28 6.57
N ALA A 41 7.89 -6.87 7.55
CA ALA A 41 7.64 -6.27 8.85
C ALA A 41 8.95 -5.87 9.56
N GLY A 42 8.84 -4.88 10.45
CA GLY A 42 9.96 -4.34 11.24
C GLY A 42 10.80 -5.41 11.93
N ASP A 43 10.22 -6.56 12.27
CA ASP A 43 10.89 -7.68 12.94
C ASP A 43 12.02 -8.31 12.10
N THR A 44 11.84 -8.47 10.78
CA THR A 44 12.88 -9.03 9.88
C THR A 44 14.04 -8.06 9.75
N VAL A 45 13.73 -6.78 9.60
CA VAL A 45 14.69 -5.68 9.51
C VAL A 45 15.47 -5.58 10.82
N GLU A 46 14.77 -5.58 11.95
CA GLU A 46 15.38 -5.48 13.27
C GLU A 46 16.33 -6.64 13.54
N LYS A 47 15.96 -7.87 13.15
CA LYS A 47 16.83 -9.03 13.26
C LYS A 47 18.09 -8.92 12.41
N ILE A 48 17.96 -8.51 11.14
CA ILE A 48 19.12 -8.29 10.26
C ILE A 48 20.04 -7.21 10.86
N PHE A 49 19.46 -6.13 11.40
CA PHE A 49 20.22 -5.06 12.03
C PHE A 49 20.92 -5.51 13.33
N GLN A 50 20.26 -6.33 14.16
CA GLN A 50 20.86 -6.91 15.36
C GLN A 50 22.02 -7.85 15.01
N ASP A 51 21.87 -8.70 13.99
CA ASP A 51 22.91 -9.63 13.54
C ASP A 51 24.16 -8.89 13.00
N ILE A 52 23.96 -7.82 12.21
CA ILE A 52 25.06 -6.95 11.73
C ILE A 52 25.72 -6.20 12.91
N THR A 53 24.94 -5.78 13.91
CA THR A 53 25.46 -5.06 15.08
C THR A 53 26.27 -5.95 16.02
N VAL A 54 25.86 -7.21 16.21
CA VAL A 54 26.56 -8.19 17.07
C VAL A 54 27.88 -8.66 16.46
N THR A 55 28.01 -8.61 15.13
CA THR A 55 29.26 -8.95 14.42
C THR A 55 30.30 -7.82 14.43
N ALA A 56 29.90 -6.59 14.80
CA ALA A 56 30.78 -5.43 14.90
C ALA A 56 31.37 -5.30 16.32
N ASP A 57 32.63 -5.72 16.48
CA ASP A 57 33.37 -5.70 17.75
C ASP A 57 33.58 -4.27 18.32
N GLU A 58 33.82 -4.19 19.63
CA GLU A 58 33.81 -2.99 20.48
C GLU A 58 34.55 -1.78 19.88
N GLY A 59 33.80 -0.71 19.59
CA GLY A 59 34.35 0.66 19.52
C GLY A 59 34.07 1.50 18.27
N ARG A 60 33.29 1.02 17.30
CA ARG A 60 33.20 1.70 15.98
C ARG A 60 31.85 2.26 15.54
N SER A 61 30.75 1.85 16.13
CA SER A 61 29.43 2.41 15.82
C SER A 61 28.79 2.86 17.12
N SER A 62 28.40 4.14 17.21
CA SER A 62 27.64 4.58 18.37
C SER A 62 26.26 3.90 18.31
N GLN A 63 25.80 3.33 19.43
CA GLN A 63 24.46 2.74 19.52
C GLN A 63 23.37 3.73 19.05
N GLU A 64 23.65 5.03 19.14
CA GLU A 64 22.81 6.13 18.67
C GLU A 64 22.67 6.21 17.13
N GLU A 65 23.76 6.03 16.38
CA GLU A 65 23.74 6.01 14.90
C GLU A 65 22.94 4.81 14.39
N ILE A 66 23.12 3.64 15.02
CA ILE A 66 22.38 2.41 14.68
C ILE A 66 20.89 2.58 15.00
N SER A 67 20.56 3.09 16.19
CA SER A 67 19.17 3.36 16.59
C SER A 67 18.49 4.37 15.64
N THR A 68 19.23 5.40 15.22
CA THR A 68 18.73 6.42 14.28
C THR A 68 18.49 5.83 12.89
N MET A 69 19.38 4.95 12.42
CA MET A 69 19.23 4.28 11.13
C MET A 69 18.06 3.30 11.15
N LEU A 70 17.94 2.48 12.19
CA LEU A 70 16.81 1.57 12.38
C LEU A 70 15.48 2.31 12.37
N LYS A 71 15.39 3.41 13.13
CA LYS A 71 14.19 4.27 13.17
C LYS A 71 13.83 4.82 11.79
N SER A 72 14.83 5.23 11.01
CA SER A 72 14.63 5.75 9.66
C SER A 72 14.10 4.64 8.74
N VAL A 73 14.71 3.47 8.73
CA VAL A 73 14.29 2.33 7.91
C VAL A 73 12.87 1.88 8.25
N THR A 74 12.55 1.72 9.52
CA THR A 74 11.19 1.35 9.96
C THR A 74 10.17 2.42 9.58
N GLN A 75 10.50 3.71 9.70
CA GLN A 75 9.62 4.79 9.27
C GLN A 75 9.42 4.80 7.75
N PHE A 76 10.46 4.54 6.96
CA PHE A 76 10.36 4.43 5.51
C PHE A 76 9.55 3.21 5.08
N ALA A 77 9.77 2.05 5.69
CA ALA A 77 8.99 0.84 5.44
C ALA A 77 7.51 1.04 5.80
N ALA A 78 7.21 1.63 6.96
CA ALA A 78 5.83 1.95 7.36
C ALA A 78 5.18 2.98 6.43
N GLY A 79 5.94 3.96 5.93
CA GLY A 79 5.47 4.91 4.93
C GLY A 79 5.18 4.26 3.59
N ALA A 80 6.06 3.38 3.11
CA ALA A 80 5.90 2.63 1.87
C ALA A 80 4.70 1.68 1.93
N GLN A 81 4.55 0.93 3.03
CA GLN A 81 3.40 0.05 3.25
C GLN A 81 2.08 0.84 3.27
N LYS A 82 2.05 2.00 3.94
CA LYS A 82 0.85 2.87 3.93
C LYS A 82 0.51 3.33 2.52
N LEU A 83 1.51 3.71 1.72
CA LEU A 83 1.30 4.13 0.33
C LEU A 83 0.82 2.96 -0.54
N GLY A 84 1.46 1.79 -0.44
CA GLY A 84 1.06 0.56 -1.14
C GLY A 84 -0.38 0.17 -0.84
N ASN A 85 -0.73 0.07 0.45
CA ASN A 85 -2.09 -0.22 0.89
C ASN A 85 -3.10 0.82 0.39
N THR A 86 -2.72 2.10 0.35
CA THR A 86 -3.61 3.18 -0.14
C THR A 86 -3.87 3.01 -1.64
N ILE A 87 -2.84 2.72 -2.43
CA ILE A 87 -2.95 2.46 -3.87
C ILE A 87 -3.82 1.23 -4.12
N GLU A 88 -3.60 0.15 -3.38
CA GLU A 88 -4.41 -1.07 -3.50
C GLU A 88 -5.89 -0.80 -3.17
N ALA A 89 -6.17 -0.13 -2.05
CA ALA A 89 -7.53 0.22 -1.65
C ALA A 89 -8.22 1.10 -2.70
N ARG A 90 -7.51 2.07 -3.26
CA ARG A 90 -8.03 2.89 -4.36
C ARG A 90 -8.30 2.06 -5.60
N ASN A 91 -7.36 1.22 -6.04
CA ASN A 91 -7.51 0.39 -7.24
C ASN A 91 -8.68 -0.60 -7.12
N LYS A 92 -8.86 -1.18 -5.93
CA LYS A 92 -9.99 -2.06 -5.63
C LYS A 92 -11.32 -1.33 -5.76
N LEU A 93 -11.45 -0.18 -5.12
CA LEU A 93 -12.66 0.64 -5.19
C LEU A 93 -12.93 1.12 -6.63
N GLU A 94 -11.90 1.59 -7.33
CA GLU A 94 -11.99 2.03 -8.72
C GLU A 94 -12.46 0.90 -9.64
N SER A 95 -11.85 -0.29 -9.51
CA SER A 95 -12.24 -1.48 -10.26
C SER A 95 -13.70 -1.87 -10.00
N ALA A 96 -14.11 -1.94 -8.73
CA ALA A 96 -15.48 -2.30 -8.34
C ALA A 96 -16.51 -1.33 -8.93
N VAL A 97 -16.24 -0.03 -8.87
CA VAL A 97 -17.15 1.01 -9.38
C VAL A 97 -17.28 0.95 -10.90
N TYR A 98 -16.17 0.81 -11.63
CA TYR A 98 -16.23 0.71 -13.10
C TYR A 98 -16.84 -0.62 -13.56
N HIS A 99 -16.56 -1.71 -12.85
CA HIS A 99 -17.20 -2.99 -13.12
C HIS A 99 -18.72 -2.89 -12.99
N LEU A 100 -19.21 -2.39 -11.85
CA LEU A 100 -20.65 -2.20 -11.64
C LEU A 100 -21.26 -1.25 -12.66
N LYS A 101 -20.55 -0.16 -13.01
CA LYS A 101 -21.02 0.77 -14.05
C LYS A 101 -21.19 0.07 -15.40
N ASN A 102 -20.23 -0.75 -15.82
CA ASN A 102 -20.33 -1.50 -17.08
C ASN A 102 -21.52 -2.46 -17.09
N GLU A 103 -21.87 -3.02 -15.94
CA GLU A 103 -23.00 -3.95 -15.77
C GLU A 103 -24.35 -3.24 -15.78
N LEU A 104 -24.37 -1.97 -15.35
CA LEU A 104 -25.54 -1.08 -15.44
C LEU A 104 -25.72 -0.43 -16.82
N ASP A 105 -24.68 -0.43 -17.65
CA ASP A 105 -24.72 0.11 -19.02
C ASP A 105 -25.20 -0.94 -20.06
N ASP A 106 -25.26 -2.23 -19.70
CA ASP A 106 -25.67 -3.33 -20.58
C ASP A 106 -27.03 -3.92 -20.16
N GLU A 107 -28.06 -3.69 -20.98
CA GLU A 107 -29.44 -4.20 -20.78
C GLU A 107 -29.53 -5.74 -20.76
N ASN A 108 -28.51 -6.45 -21.24
CA ASN A 108 -28.48 -7.92 -21.16
C ASN A 108 -27.90 -8.44 -19.83
N LYS A 109 -27.47 -7.55 -18.93
CA LYS A 109 -26.88 -7.87 -17.64
C LYS A 109 -27.71 -7.26 -16.51
N LEU A 110 -27.07 -6.72 -15.47
CA LEU A 110 -27.75 -6.17 -14.30
C LEU A 110 -28.79 -5.12 -14.68
N ALA A 111 -28.52 -4.26 -15.67
CA ALA A 111 -29.39 -3.16 -16.06
C ALA A 111 -30.81 -3.57 -16.47
N GLY A 112 -30.96 -4.73 -17.14
CA GLY A 112 -32.26 -5.24 -17.58
C GLY A 112 -33.03 -6.04 -16.52
N HIS A 113 -32.42 -6.25 -15.35
CA HIS A 113 -32.98 -7.10 -14.30
C HIS A 113 -33.25 -6.37 -12.98
N VAL A 114 -32.76 -5.15 -12.81
CA VAL A 114 -33.04 -4.30 -11.64
C VAL A 114 -34.17 -3.32 -11.94
N SER A 115 -34.83 -2.81 -10.89
CA SER A 115 -35.81 -1.74 -11.07
C SER A 115 -35.13 -0.44 -11.53
N GLU A 116 -35.85 0.44 -12.23
CA GLU A 116 -35.31 1.76 -12.61
C GLU A 116 -34.83 2.57 -11.40
N ALA A 117 -35.52 2.44 -10.25
CA ALA A 117 -35.12 3.10 -9.01
C ALA A 117 -33.81 2.54 -8.43
N ASP A 118 -33.63 1.22 -8.50
CA ASP A 118 -32.39 0.56 -8.07
C ASP A 118 -31.23 0.90 -9.02
N LYS A 119 -31.49 0.89 -10.34
CA LYS A 119 -30.52 1.31 -11.36
C LYS A 119 -30.04 2.74 -11.12
N GLU A 120 -30.96 3.68 -10.89
CA GLU A 120 -30.63 5.07 -10.56
C GLU A 120 -29.78 5.15 -9.28
N THR A 121 -30.14 4.39 -8.24
CA THR A 121 -29.42 4.36 -6.96
C THR A 121 -27.99 3.83 -7.13
N LEU A 122 -27.81 2.72 -7.87
CA LEU A 122 -26.50 2.13 -8.13
C LEU A 122 -25.64 3.04 -9.02
N THR A 123 -26.20 3.61 -10.08
CA THR A 123 -25.50 4.57 -10.95
C THR A 123 -25.07 5.81 -10.16
N LYS A 124 -25.93 6.32 -9.28
CA LYS A 124 -25.58 7.45 -8.41
C LYS A 124 -24.44 7.10 -7.46
N ALA A 125 -24.48 5.93 -6.81
CA ALA A 125 -23.40 5.48 -5.92
C ALA A 125 -22.05 5.38 -6.66
N CYS A 126 -22.04 4.81 -7.87
CA CYS A 126 -20.84 4.77 -8.72
C CYS A 126 -20.31 6.17 -9.04
N ASN A 127 -21.18 7.08 -9.46
CA ASN A 127 -20.80 8.44 -9.84
C ASN A 127 -20.27 9.26 -8.65
N ASP A 128 -20.90 9.13 -7.48
CA ASP A 128 -20.48 9.81 -6.25
C ASP A 128 -19.07 9.37 -5.84
N VAL A 129 -18.77 8.06 -5.92
CA VAL A 129 -17.42 7.55 -5.63
C VAL A 129 -16.41 7.99 -6.69
N ILE A 130 -16.73 7.95 -7.98
CA ILE A 130 -15.85 8.45 -9.05
C ILE A 130 -15.52 9.93 -8.82
N LEU A 131 -16.51 10.74 -8.49
CA LEU A 131 -16.32 12.17 -8.22
C LEU A 131 -15.42 12.35 -6.98
N TRP A 132 -15.72 11.64 -5.90
CA TRP A 132 -14.91 11.70 -4.69
C TRP A 132 -13.45 11.30 -4.95
N MET A 133 -13.19 10.22 -5.69
CA MET A 133 -11.82 9.80 -6.02
C MET A 133 -11.07 10.83 -6.88
N LYS A 134 -11.78 11.54 -7.77
CA LYS A 134 -11.19 12.63 -8.58
C LYS A 134 -10.83 13.85 -7.75
N GLU A 135 -11.65 14.17 -6.74
CA GLU A 135 -11.42 15.30 -5.84
C GLU A 135 -10.42 15.00 -4.72
N ASN A 136 -10.19 13.71 -4.44
CA ASN A 136 -9.39 13.23 -3.30
C ASN A 136 -8.27 12.28 -3.76
N THR A 137 -7.43 12.72 -4.70
CA THR A 137 -6.37 11.87 -5.29
C THR A 137 -5.25 11.48 -4.33
N ASP A 138 -5.11 12.22 -3.23
CA ASP A 138 -4.09 12.08 -2.18
C ASP A 138 -4.69 11.65 -0.82
N ALA A 139 -5.91 11.13 -0.83
CA ALA A 139 -6.56 10.65 0.38
C ALA A 139 -5.79 9.53 1.08
N GLU A 140 -5.85 9.52 2.42
CA GLU A 140 -5.28 8.44 3.22
C GLU A 140 -6.09 7.14 3.11
N LEU A 141 -5.43 6.00 3.35
CA LEU A 141 -6.02 4.66 3.39
C LEU A 141 -7.36 4.59 4.13
N ALA A 142 -7.49 5.28 5.27
CA ALA A 142 -8.71 5.26 6.08
C ALA A 142 -9.93 5.81 5.32
N HIS A 143 -9.74 6.85 4.51
CA HIS A 143 -10.82 7.43 3.72
C HIS A 143 -11.25 6.51 2.58
N TYR A 144 -10.31 5.85 1.88
CA TYR A 144 -10.65 4.86 0.86
C TYR A 144 -11.42 3.68 1.45
N LYS A 145 -11.00 3.17 2.62
CA LYS A 145 -11.72 2.11 3.33
C LYS A 145 -13.13 2.55 3.74
N HIS A 146 -13.28 3.78 4.24
CA HIS A 146 -14.59 4.32 4.59
C HIS A 146 -15.49 4.42 3.35
N GLN A 147 -14.96 4.91 2.23
CA GLN A 147 -15.73 5.03 0.99
C GLN A 147 -16.13 3.67 0.41
N GLN A 148 -15.26 2.66 0.49
CA GLN A 148 -15.60 1.29 0.14
C GLN A 148 -16.79 0.79 0.95
N VAL A 149 -16.75 0.93 2.28
CA VAL A 149 -17.86 0.50 3.16
C VAL A 149 -19.16 1.26 2.85
N ALA A 150 -19.07 2.57 2.60
CA ALA A 150 -20.24 3.37 2.24
C ALA A 150 -20.84 2.95 0.90
N PHE A 151 -20.00 2.69 -0.10
CA PHE A 151 -20.41 2.17 -1.41
C PHE A 151 -21.08 0.79 -1.27
N ASP A 152 -20.43 -0.14 -0.57
CA ASP A 152 -20.95 -1.51 -0.38
C ASP A 152 -22.27 -1.51 0.39
N SER A 153 -22.44 -0.62 1.37
CA SER A 153 -23.70 -0.51 2.14
C SER A 153 -24.90 -0.11 1.26
N ILE A 154 -24.65 0.56 0.14
CA ILE A 154 -25.68 0.97 -0.82
C ILE A 154 -25.89 -0.13 -1.87
N THR A 155 -24.80 -0.68 -2.41
CA THR A 155 -24.86 -1.58 -3.57
C THR A 155 -25.21 -3.01 -3.20
N GLN A 156 -24.63 -3.55 -2.13
CA GLN A 156 -24.78 -4.96 -1.77
C GLN A 156 -26.23 -5.39 -1.53
N PRO A 157 -27.07 -4.63 -0.79
CA PRO A 157 -28.47 -5.05 -0.58
C PRO A 157 -29.27 -5.20 -1.88
N ILE A 158 -28.96 -4.38 -2.89
CA ILE A 158 -29.62 -4.42 -4.21
C ILE A 158 -29.11 -5.61 -5.02
N LEU A 159 -27.77 -5.82 -5.02
CA LEU A 159 -27.13 -6.93 -5.72
C LEU A 159 -27.55 -8.29 -5.13
N ASP A 160 -27.62 -8.40 -3.80
CA ASP A 160 -28.07 -9.61 -3.09
C ASP A 160 -29.53 -9.93 -3.42
N ASN A 161 -30.39 -8.91 -3.46
CA ASN A 161 -31.79 -9.08 -3.81
C ASN A 161 -31.93 -9.58 -5.26
N PHE A 162 -31.14 -9.03 -6.19
CA PHE A 162 -31.07 -9.53 -7.57
C PHE A 162 -30.60 -10.99 -7.63
N CYS A 163 -29.50 -11.35 -6.95
CA CYS A 163 -28.98 -12.72 -6.90
C CYS A 163 -30.00 -13.72 -6.35
N GLN A 164 -30.80 -13.33 -5.36
CA GLN A 164 -31.86 -14.17 -4.78
C GLN A 164 -33.06 -14.34 -5.73
N GLN A 165 -33.44 -13.29 -6.44
CA GLN A 165 -34.53 -13.32 -7.44
C GLN A 165 -34.15 -14.11 -8.70
N ALA A 166 -32.88 -14.14 -9.07
CA ALA A 166 -32.39 -14.80 -10.27
C ALA A 166 -32.30 -16.34 -10.17
N HIS A 167 -32.61 -16.97 -9.01
CA HIS A 167 -32.51 -18.42 -8.78
C HIS A 167 -31.22 -19.05 -9.35
N CYS A 168 -30.12 -18.90 -8.61
CA CYS A 168 -28.92 -19.74 -8.62
C CYS A 168 -28.77 -20.76 -9.78
N GLY A 169 -28.31 -20.29 -10.94
CA GLY A 169 -27.32 -21.04 -11.71
C GLY A 169 -26.00 -20.95 -10.96
N ALA A 170 -25.79 -21.84 -10.00
CA ALA A 170 -24.62 -21.86 -9.13
C ALA A 170 -23.33 -22.00 -9.94
N ASN A 171 -22.70 -20.88 -10.31
CA ASN A 171 -21.26 -20.76 -10.54
C ASN A 171 -20.74 -19.31 -10.68
N ASP A 172 -21.60 -18.30 -10.90
CA ASP A 172 -21.12 -16.93 -11.17
C ASP A 172 -21.27 -15.95 -9.99
N ALA A 173 -21.95 -16.35 -8.90
CA ALA A 173 -22.28 -15.46 -7.79
C ALA A 173 -21.18 -15.32 -6.70
N VAL A 174 -20.07 -16.07 -6.80
CA VAL A 174 -19.01 -16.06 -5.76
C VAL A 174 -17.82 -15.18 -6.15
N HIS A 175 -17.77 -14.64 -7.37
CA HIS A 175 -16.61 -13.85 -7.81
C HIS A 175 -16.73 -12.34 -7.63
N TYR A 176 -17.85 -11.84 -7.12
CA TYR A 176 -18.15 -10.40 -7.17
C TYR A 176 -17.57 -9.56 -6.01
N ILE A 177 -17.04 -10.18 -4.94
CA ILE A 177 -16.70 -9.43 -3.71
C ILE A 177 -15.32 -9.77 -3.10
N THR A 178 -14.67 -10.90 -3.42
CA THR A 178 -13.48 -11.31 -2.63
C THR A 178 -12.27 -11.86 -3.36
N ASP A 179 -12.25 -11.93 -4.69
CA ASP A 179 -11.01 -12.25 -5.42
C ASP A 179 -10.85 -11.25 -6.56
N HIS A 180 -10.08 -10.18 -6.30
CA HIS A 180 -9.06 -9.54 -7.15
C HIS A 180 -8.46 -8.32 -6.41
#